data_AF-A0A3C1DEL9-F1
#
_entry.id   AF-A0A3C1DEL9-F1
#
_cell.length_a   1.000
_cell.length_b   1.000
_cell.length_c   1.000
_cell.angle_alpha   90.00
_cell.angle_beta   90.00
_cell.angle_gamma   90.00
#
_symmetry.space_group_name_H-M   'P 1'
#
loop_
_entity.id
_entity.type
_entity.pdbx_description
1 polymer ?
#
loop_
_entity_poly.entity_id
_entity_poly.type
_entity_poly.pdbx_seq_one_letter_code
_entity_poly.pdbx_strand_id
1 'polypeptide(L)'
;MPDGNGSASRNSSEIYPRISDALNRFISDSANGEGFEEAFDGAIPRPWGLLGVRNQSGHRSPGCVEIPREFDEHGEPWHMAHACDDSTLYLLVAYESTAAVVEALKAANKHRTIVVVQSLPFESTSAIAQQRELIAFAFTLCDSKTFVNAKDYALDFLVDQLGGLMDTSGLLHPGIAMLERYDRHNRSDLLHTLKVYLDNDCNAQKCGRLLFLHRNSLVYRVRRIQEIANIDLSDPCERSYLRLSFLLRR
;
A
#
# COMPACT_ATOMS: atom_id res chain seq x y z
N MET A 1 14.27 8.29 51.47
CA MET A 1 13.72 7.34 50.49
C MET A 1 13.35 8.16 49.26
N PRO A 2 13.92 7.86 48.09
CA PRO A 2 14.00 8.78 46.96
C PRO A 2 12.77 8.73 46.02
N ASP A 3 12.56 9.88 45.38
CA ASP A 3 12.12 10.19 44.01
C ASP A 3 10.78 9.71 43.43
N GLY A 4 9.96 10.71 43.06
CA GLY A 4 9.71 10.96 41.64
C GLY A 4 8.54 10.23 41.00
N ASN A 5 7.38 10.91 40.93
CA ASN A 5 6.52 10.81 39.76
C ASN A 5 5.75 12.12 39.56
N GLY A 6 6.49 13.13 39.11
CA GLY A 6 5.91 14.23 38.35
C GLY A 6 5.69 13.76 36.92
N SER A 7 4.59 13.06 36.64
CA SER A 7 4.11 12.94 35.26
C SER A 7 3.47 14.27 34.88
N ALA A 8 4.28 15.11 34.25
CA ALA A 8 3.87 16.39 33.70
C ALA A 8 2.64 16.20 32.80
N SER A 9 1.49 16.71 33.25
CA SER A 9 0.36 17.02 32.37
C SER A 9 0.80 18.16 31.45
N ARG A 10 1.56 17.84 30.40
CA ARG A 10 1.90 18.79 29.34
C ARG A 10 0.58 19.20 28.69
N ASN A 11 0.36 20.51 28.58
CA ASN A 11 -0.88 21.07 28.04
C ASN A 11 -1.03 20.61 26.58
N SER A 12 -2.09 19.86 26.29
CA SER A 12 -2.38 19.31 24.96
C SER A 12 -2.38 20.39 23.87
N SER A 13 -2.78 21.62 24.22
CA SER A 13 -2.79 22.77 23.29
C SER A 13 -1.41 23.20 22.77
N GLU A 14 -0.31 22.87 23.46
CA GLU A 14 1.06 23.16 23.01
C GLU A 14 1.72 21.97 22.30
N ILE A 15 1.26 20.74 22.58
CA ILE A 15 1.82 19.51 22.03
C ILE A 15 1.39 19.36 20.56
N TYR A 16 0.10 19.49 20.26
CA TYR A 16 -0.41 19.25 18.90
C TYR A 16 0.22 20.13 17.81
N PRO A 17 0.37 21.46 17.99
CA PRO A 17 1.05 22.29 16.99
C PRO A 17 2.49 21.83 16.72
N ARG A 18 3.25 21.46 17.75
CA ARG A 18 4.63 20.98 17.61
C ARG A 18 4.71 19.67 16.83
N ILE A 19 3.76 18.76 17.08
CA ILE A 19 3.67 17.48 16.36
C ILE A 19 3.33 17.72 14.89
N SER A 20 2.38 18.60 14.60
CA SER A 20 2.02 18.97 13.22
C SER A 20 3.17 19.66 12.48
N ASP A 21 3.90 20.57 13.12
CA ASP A 21 5.07 21.24 12.54
C ASP A 21 6.21 20.25 12.27
N ALA A 22 6.43 19.30 13.18
CA ALA A 22 7.34 18.20 12.93
C ALA A 22 6.88 17.42 11.68
N LEU A 23 5.66 16.89 11.68
CA LEU A 23 5.13 16.08 10.57
C LEU A 23 5.24 16.80 9.21
N ASN A 24 4.89 18.09 9.16
CA ASN A 24 5.01 18.92 7.96
C ASN A 24 6.45 18.94 7.42
N ARG A 25 7.45 19.15 8.29
CA ARG A 25 8.87 19.12 7.88
C ARG A 25 9.30 17.74 7.35
N PHE A 26 8.79 16.66 7.93
CA PHE A 26 9.13 15.31 7.48
C PHE A 26 8.60 15.01 6.09
N ILE A 27 7.38 15.47 5.82
CA ILE A 27 6.73 15.35 4.53
C ILE A 27 7.42 16.28 3.52
N SER A 28 7.75 17.52 3.86
CA SER A 28 8.34 18.44 2.88
C SER A 28 9.77 18.09 2.47
N ASP A 29 10.62 17.67 3.41
CA ASP A 29 12.07 17.73 3.20
C ASP A 29 12.75 16.36 3.05
N SER A 30 11.99 15.24 3.08
CA SER A 30 12.54 13.87 3.11
C SER A 30 13.69 13.71 4.14
N ALA A 31 13.60 14.45 5.25
CA ALA A 31 14.71 14.63 6.17
C ALA A 31 15.02 13.35 6.97
N ASN A 32 16.29 13.16 7.31
CA ASN A 32 16.71 12.14 8.26
C ASN A 32 16.13 12.49 9.65
N GLY A 33 15.46 11.52 10.29
CA GLY A 33 14.61 11.69 11.48
C GLY A 33 15.32 12.10 12.78
N GLU A 34 16.39 12.87 12.75
CA GLU A 34 17.04 13.41 13.95
C GLU A 34 16.11 14.40 14.68
N GLY A 35 15.86 14.16 15.97
CA GLY A 35 14.99 14.99 16.82
C GLY A 35 13.48 14.83 16.56
N PHE A 36 13.08 13.96 15.63
CA PHE A 36 11.69 13.76 15.26
C PHE A 36 10.91 12.89 16.25
N GLU A 37 11.53 11.83 16.77
CA GLU A 37 10.84 10.93 17.70
C GLU A 37 10.48 11.64 19.02
N GLU A 38 11.31 12.56 19.49
CA GLU A 38 11.04 13.37 20.70
C GLU A 38 9.76 14.21 20.57
N ALA A 39 9.38 14.63 19.36
CA ALA A 39 8.15 15.38 19.14
C ALA A 39 6.89 14.52 19.34
N PHE A 40 6.96 13.21 19.04
CA PHE A 40 5.83 12.28 19.10
C PHE A 40 5.84 11.39 20.36
N ASP A 41 6.95 11.32 21.10
CA ASP A 41 7.13 10.38 22.21
C ASP A 41 6.05 10.53 23.29
N GLY A 42 5.31 9.45 23.52
CA GLY A 42 4.14 9.37 24.41
C GLY A 42 2.86 10.08 23.92
N ALA A 43 2.90 10.82 22.81
CA ALA A 43 1.77 11.62 22.35
C ALA A 43 0.85 10.90 21.35
N ILE A 44 1.37 9.94 20.58
CA ILE A 44 0.58 9.06 19.70
C ILE A 44 1.04 7.61 19.93
N PRO A 45 0.18 6.72 20.44
CA PRO A 45 0.52 5.31 20.65
C PRO A 45 0.96 4.60 19.37
N ARG A 46 2.00 3.76 19.47
CA ARG A 46 2.47 2.87 18.40
C ARG A 46 1.72 1.52 18.41
N PRO A 47 1.64 0.79 17.28
CA PRO A 47 2.12 1.21 15.95
C PRO A 47 1.32 2.37 15.40
N TRP A 48 1.91 3.17 14.50
CA TRP A 48 1.24 4.27 13.83
C TRP A 48 0.60 3.83 12.52
N GLY A 49 -0.45 4.55 12.12
CA GLY A 49 -1.02 4.52 10.78
C GLY A 49 -1.03 5.92 10.16
N LEU A 50 -0.79 5.99 8.85
CA LEU A 50 -0.86 7.21 8.08
C LEU A 50 -2.07 7.13 7.14
N LEU A 51 -2.93 8.14 7.17
CA LEU A 51 -4.06 8.27 6.23
C LEU A 51 -3.76 9.42 5.28
N GLY A 52 -3.76 9.14 3.98
CA GLY A 52 -3.77 10.17 2.94
C GLY A 52 -5.20 10.48 2.54
N VAL A 53 -5.56 11.75 2.49
CA VAL A 53 -6.89 12.23 2.09
C VAL A 53 -6.74 13.20 0.94
N ARG A 54 -7.37 12.91 -0.19
CA ARG A 54 -7.35 13.73 -1.41
C ARG A 54 -8.75 13.96 -1.96
N ASN A 55 -9.00 15.12 -2.56
CA ASN A 55 -10.25 15.39 -3.26
C ASN A 55 -10.25 14.68 -4.64
N GLN A 56 -11.35 14.03 -5.01
CA GLN A 56 -11.51 13.36 -6.31
C GLN A 56 -11.30 14.28 -7.52
N SER A 57 -11.60 15.57 -7.37
CA SER A 57 -11.41 16.55 -8.44
C SER A 57 -9.93 16.85 -8.71
N GLY A 58 -8.98 16.53 -7.81
CA GLY A 58 -7.55 16.76 -8.01
C GLY A 58 -7.10 18.23 -8.09
N HIS A 59 -8.02 19.20 -8.04
CA HIS A 59 -7.75 20.61 -8.34
C HIS A 59 -7.62 21.53 -7.12
N ARG A 60 -7.74 21.02 -5.88
CA ARG A 60 -7.58 21.83 -4.66
C ARG A 60 -6.91 21.04 -3.55
N SER A 61 -5.97 21.69 -2.86
CA SER A 61 -5.44 21.23 -1.57
C SER A 61 -6.63 20.94 -0.61
N PRO A 62 -6.60 19.83 0.12
CA PRO A 62 -7.60 19.47 1.10
C PRO A 62 -7.57 20.32 2.38
N GLY A 63 -6.93 21.49 2.39
CA GLY A 63 -7.17 22.53 3.41
C GLY A 63 -8.66 22.92 3.58
N CYS A 64 -9.55 22.44 2.69
CA CYS A 64 -11.01 22.53 2.78
C CYS A 64 -11.73 21.27 3.34
N VAL A 65 -11.02 20.19 3.68
CA VAL A 65 -11.64 19.02 4.34
C VAL A 65 -11.72 19.35 5.82
N GLU A 66 -12.90 19.77 6.28
CA GLU A 66 -13.18 19.86 7.71
C GLU A 66 -13.08 18.44 8.30
N ILE A 67 -11.95 18.14 8.95
CA ILE A 67 -11.83 16.95 9.78
C ILE A 67 -12.79 17.17 10.95
N PRO A 68 -13.77 16.26 11.18
CA PRO A 68 -14.64 16.37 12.33
C PRO A 68 -13.80 16.52 13.60
N ARG A 69 -13.99 17.62 14.33
CA ARG A 69 -13.22 17.93 15.55
C ARG A 69 -13.63 17.09 16.76
N GLU A 70 -14.60 16.20 16.59
CA GLU A 70 -15.37 15.63 17.69
C GLU A 70 -15.08 14.14 17.83
N PHE A 71 -14.26 13.87 18.86
CA PHE A 71 -14.31 12.74 19.80
C PHE A 71 -14.31 11.30 19.25
N ASP A 72 -13.50 10.45 19.87
CA ASP A 72 -13.78 9.02 19.88
C ASP A 72 -15.05 8.73 20.73
N GLU A 73 -15.50 7.47 20.74
CA GLU A 73 -16.67 7.00 21.51
C GLU A 73 -16.60 7.26 23.03
N HIS A 74 -15.46 7.80 23.52
CA HIS A 74 -15.18 8.11 24.92
C HIS A 74 -14.95 9.61 25.20
N GLY A 75 -15.01 10.49 24.19
CA GLY A 75 -14.87 11.93 24.44
C GLY A 75 -13.42 12.40 24.60
N GLU A 76 -12.43 11.61 24.17
CA GLU A 76 -11.03 12.03 24.14
C GLU A 76 -10.63 12.53 22.74
N PRO A 77 -9.72 13.52 22.63
CA PRO A 77 -9.18 13.91 21.34
C PRO A 77 -8.39 12.74 20.77
N TRP A 78 -8.67 12.37 19.52
CA TRP A 78 -7.80 11.50 18.76
C TRP A 78 -6.36 11.99 18.91
N HIS A 79 -5.47 11.12 19.41
CA HIS A 79 -4.03 11.34 19.34
C HIS A 79 -3.62 11.36 17.85
N MET A 80 -3.83 12.51 17.21
CA MET A 80 -3.75 12.68 15.78
C MET A 80 -2.89 13.91 15.46
N ALA A 81 -1.89 13.69 14.61
CA ALA A 81 -1.19 14.77 13.94
C ALA A 81 -1.69 14.91 12.52
N HIS A 82 -1.59 16.11 11.97
CA HIS A 82 -1.91 16.34 10.57
C HIS A 82 -0.83 17.17 9.87
N ALA A 83 -0.72 16.97 8.57
CA ALA A 83 0.15 17.70 7.68
C ALA A 83 -0.47 17.74 6.28
N CYS A 84 -0.05 18.67 5.42
CA CYS A 84 -0.60 18.79 4.08
C CYS A 84 0.52 19.09 3.08
N ASP A 85 0.47 18.43 1.92
CA ASP A 85 1.17 18.90 0.72
C ASP A 85 0.18 19.59 -0.24
N ASP A 86 0.62 19.92 -1.46
CA ASP A 86 -0.19 20.63 -2.46
C ASP A 86 -1.56 19.96 -2.75
N SER A 87 -1.68 18.65 -2.55
CA SER A 87 -2.85 17.87 -2.97
C SER A 87 -3.39 16.87 -1.94
N THR A 88 -2.66 16.62 -0.86
CA THR A 88 -2.94 15.51 0.07
C THR A 88 -2.82 15.98 1.52
N LEU A 89 -3.87 15.72 2.30
CA LEU A 89 -3.89 15.85 3.75
C LEU A 89 -3.46 14.51 4.34
N TYR A 90 -2.43 14.52 5.17
CA TYR A 90 -1.92 13.37 5.89
C TYR A 90 -2.36 13.44 7.34
N LEU A 91 -2.95 12.34 7.85
CA LEU A 91 -3.31 12.17 9.24
C LEU A 91 -2.47 11.04 9.83
N LEU A 92 -1.63 11.35 10.81
CA LEU A 92 -0.90 10.36 11.58
C LEU A 92 -1.71 10.04 12.84
N VAL A 93 -2.02 8.76 13.04
CA VAL A 93 -2.87 8.28 14.14
C VAL A 93 -2.29 7.00 14.74
N ALA A 94 -2.72 6.64 15.95
CA ALA A 94 -2.51 5.29 16.46
C ALA A 94 -3.18 4.29 15.51
N TYR A 95 -2.49 3.20 15.17
CA TYR A 95 -2.96 2.26 14.16
C TYR A 95 -4.29 1.61 14.56
N GLU A 96 -4.48 1.30 15.84
CA GLU A 96 -5.74 0.79 16.39
C GLU A 96 -6.93 1.74 16.18
N SER A 97 -6.67 3.05 16.14
CA SER A 97 -7.66 4.09 15.92
C SER A 97 -7.98 4.31 14.43
N THR A 98 -7.18 3.78 13.50
CA THR A 98 -7.35 4.03 12.04
C THR A 98 -8.74 3.66 11.54
N ALA A 99 -9.30 2.54 12.00
CA ALA A 99 -10.62 2.08 11.58
C ALA A 99 -11.69 3.12 11.93
N ALA A 100 -11.66 3.64 13.15
CA ALA A 100 -12.67 4.57 13.62
C ALA A 100 -12.52 5.97 13.00
N VAL A 101 -11.29 6.44 12.74
CA VAL A 101 -11.04 7.66 11.94
C VAL A 101 -11.55 7.49 10.50
N VAL A 102 -11.30 6.34 9.88
CA VAL A 102 -11.79 6.04 8.54
C VAL A 102 -13.31 6.03 8.49
N GLU A 103 -14.00 5.47 9.48
CA GLU A 103 -15.46 5.52 9.56
C GLU A 103 -15.99 6.94 9.74
N ALA A 104 -15.35 7.77 10.58
CA ALA A 104 -15.69 9.19 10.71
C ALA A 104 -15.53 9.95 9.38
N LEU A 105 -14.43 9.72 8.66
CA LEU A 105 -14.21 10.30 7.33
C LEU A 105 -15.23 9.82 6.30
N LYS A 106 -15.62 8.54 6.33
CA LYS A 106 -16.69 8.00 5.47
C LYS A 106 -18.03 8.66 5.78
N ALA A 107 -18.38 8.83 7.05
CA ALA A 107 -19.60 9.49 7.48
C ALA A 107 -19.67 10.96 7.05
N ALA A 108 -18.52 11.66 7.06
CA ALA A 108 -18.38 13.03 6.56
C ALA A 108 -18.42 13.10 5.02
N ASN A 109 -17.96 12.06 4.32
CA ASN A 109 -17.85 12.00 2.85
C ASN A 109 -19.19 11.68 2.12
N LYS A 110 -20.29 12.34 2.50
CA LYS A 110 -21.64 12.08 1.96
C LYS A 110 -21.76 12.23 0.45
N HIS A 111 -20.94 13.10 -0.14
CA HIS A 111 -20.94 13.38 -1.58
C HIS A 111 -19.82 12.66 -2.36
N ARG A 112 -19.10 11.72 -1.71
CA ARG A 112 -17.97 10.99 -2.31
C ARG A 112 -16.91 11.91 -2.92
N THR A 113 -16.69 13.08 -2.33
CA THR A 113 -15.77 14.09 -2.83
C THR A 113 -14.33 13.81 -2.44
N ILE A 114 -14.10 12.94 -1.44
CA ILE A 114 -12.75 12.57 -0.99
C ILE A 114 -12.46 11.09 -1.21
N VAL A 115 -11.18 10.79 -1.44
CA VAL A 115 -10.58 9.46 -1.41
C VAL A 115 -9.63 9.41 -0.22
N VAL A 116 -9.75 8.35 0.56
CA VAL A 116 -8.89 8.08 1.72
C VAL A 116 -8.07 6.83 1.44
N VAL A 117 -6.75 6.95 1.58
CA VAL A 117 -5.81 5.83 1.47
C VAL A 117 -5.18 5.59 2.84
N GLN A 118 -5.33 4.37 3.36
CA GLN A 118 -4.71 3.95 4.61
C GLN A 118 -3.38 3.23 4.36
N SER A 119 -2.31 3.64 5.05
CA SER A 119 -0.99 3.01 5.01
C SER A 119 -0.95 1.65 5.72
N LEU A 120 0.20 0.97 5.64
CA LEU A 120 0.53 -0.13 6.55
C LEU A 120 0.82 0.42 7.95
N PRO A 121 0.70 -0.40 9.02
CA PRO A 121 1.21 -0.03 10.34
C PRO A 121 2.74 0.12 10.32
N PHE A 122 3.27 1.05 11.10
CA PHE A 122 4.72 1.26 11.22
C PHE A 122 5.14 1.73 12.62
N GLU A 123 6.39 1.45 12.98
CA GLU A 123 6.91 1.64 14.34
C GLU A 123 7.85 2.84 14.49
N SER A 124 8.35 3.40 13.39
CA SER A 124 9.38 4.46 13.43
C SER A 124 9.03 5.63 12.53
N THR A 125 9.43 6.83 12.93
CA THR A 125 9.25 8.06 12.15
C THR A 125 9.94 7.98 10.79
N SER A 126 11.03 7.22 10.68
CA SER A 126 11.72 7.00 9.40
C SER A 126 10.83 6.37 8.33
N ALA A 127 9.80 5.62 8.73
CA ALA A 127 8.89 4.97 7.80
C ALA A 127 7.85 5.91 7.20
N ILE A 128 7.65 7.12 7.76
CA ILE A 128 6.61 8.08 7.30
C ILE A 128 6.80 8.42 5.82
N ALA A 129 8.03 8.63 5.37
CA ALA A 129 8.33 8.99 3.98
C ALA A 129 7.97 7.85 3.03
N GLN A 130 8.33 6.61 3.38
CA GLN A 130 7.98 5.43 2.60
C GLN A 130 6.47 5.17 2.57
N GLN A 131 5.78 5.33 3.71
CA GLN A 131 4.32 5.18 3.76
C GLN A 131 3.61 6.27 2.93
N ARG A 132 4.16 7.49 2.92
CA ARG A 132 3.68 8.58 2.08
C ARG A 132 3.80 8.26 0.59
N GLU A 133 4.96 7.77 0.16
CA GLU A 133 5.19 7.38 -1.24
C GLU A 133 4.24 6.25 -1.67
N LEU A 134 4.05 5.24 -0.81
CA LEU A 134 3.09 4.17 -1.06
C LEU A 134 1.65 4.68 -1.15
N ILE A 135 1.25 5.62 -0.28
CA ILE A 135 -0.06 6.30 -0.36
C ILE A 135 -0.19 7.05 -1.69
N ALA A 136 0.82 7.83 -2.08
CA ALA A 136 0.83 8.59 -3.31
C ALA A 136 0.71 7.68 -4.52
N PHE A 137 1.44 6.56 -4.54
CA PHE A 137 1.36 5.54 -5.56
C PHE A 137 -0.03 4.90 -5.61
N ALA A 138 -0.61 4.53 -4.48
CA ALA A 138 -1.96 3.99 -4.41
C ALA A 138 -3.00 4.98 -4.96
N PHE A 139 -2.84 6.30 -4.76
CA PHE A 139 -3.71 7.31 -5.39
C PHE A 139 -3.64 7.31 -6.92
N THR A 140 -2.52 6.90 -7.53
CA THR A 140 -2.39 6.83 -8.99
C THR A 140 -3.08 5.62 -9.60
N LEU A 141 -3.28 4.57 -8.81
CA LEU A 141 -3.83 3.28 -9.27
C LEU A 141 -5.23 3.00 -8.74
N CYS A 142 -5.68 3.71 -7.70
CA CYS A 142 -7.00 3.49 -7.15
C CYS A 142 -8.06 4.08 -8.07
N ASP A 143 -9.05 3.25 -8.40
CA ASP A 143 -10.21 3.65 -9.20
C ASP A 143 -11.23 4.42 -8.34
N SER A 144 -12.51 4.35 -8.70
CA SER A 144 -13.70 4.96 -8.08
C SER A 144 -13.95 4.63 -6.59
N LYS A 145 -13.01 3.97 -5.90
CA LYS A 145 -13.08 3.69 -4.47
C LYS A 145 -12.88 4.99 -3.69
N THR A 146 -13.74 5.25 -2.71
CA THR A 146 -13.57 6.35 -1.75
C THR A 146 -12.66 5.98 -0.58
N PHE A 147 -12.40 4.69 -0.39
CA PHE A 147 -11.50 4.17 0.64
C PHE A 147 -10.63 3.05 0.07
N VAL A 148 -9.33 3.14 0.35
CA VAL A 148 -8.29 2.32 -0.25
C VAL A 148 -7.33 1.87 0.82
N ASN A 149 -7.00 0.59 0.87
CA ASN A 149 -5.89 0.10 1.68
C ASN A 149 -4.63 0.06 0.83
N ALA A 150 -3.58 0.79 1.22
CA ALA A 150 -2.34 0.87 0.46
C ALA A 150 -1.60 -0.48 0.40
N LYS A 151 -1.87 -1.41 1.34
CA LYS A 151 -1.39 -2.79 1.29
C LYS A 151 -1.75 -3.49 -0.01
N ASP A 152 -2.91 -3.18 -0.59
CA ASP A 152 -3.39 -3.78 -1.84
C ASP A 152 -2.51 -3.38 -3.05
N TYR A 153 -1.70 -2.34 -2.89
CA TYR A 153 -0.80 -1.79 -3.92
C TYR A 153 0.68 -1.88 -3.51
N ALA A 154 1.00 -2.46 -2.34
CA ALA A 154 2.36 -2.49 -1.81
C ALA A 154 3.32 -3.28 -2.71
N LEU A 155 2.86 -4.40 -3.29
CA LEU A 155 3.67 -5.18 -4.23
C LEU A 155 3.91 -4.43 -5.54
N ASP A 156 2.87 -3.78 -6.07
CA ASP A 156 3.00 -2.94 -7.27
C ASP A 156 3.97 -1.78 -7.04
N PHE A 157 3.92 -1.15 -5.87
CA PHE A 157 4.85 -0.10 -5.46
C PHE A 157 6.28 -0.62 -5.40
N LEU A 158 6.52 -1.77 -4.76
CA LEU A 158 7.85 -2.37 -4.69
C LEU A 158 8.42 -2.70 -6.07
N VAL A 159 7.58 -3.23 -6.98
CA VAL A 159 7.95 -3.54 -8.36
C VAL A 159 8.31 -2.28 -9.14
N ASP A 160 7.51 -1.21 -8.99
CA ASP A 160 7.75 0.09 -9.61
C ASP A 160 9.08 0.71 -9.13
N GLN A 161 9.32 0.70 -7.81
CA GLN A 161 10.57 1.17 -7.21
C GLN A 161 11.77 0.36 -7.72
N LEU A 162 11.68 -0.96 -7.80
CA LEU A 162 12.75 -1.81 -8.35
C LEU A 162 13.06 -1.49 -9.82
N GLY A 163 12.03 -1.30 -10.64
CA GLY A 163 12.19 -0.92 -12.05
C GLY A 163 12.79 0.48 -12.24
N GLY A 164 12.58 1.39 -11.29
CA GLY A 164 13.22 2.71 -11.28
C GLY A 164 14.70 2.68 -10.87
N LEU A 165 15.12 1.66 -10.10
CA LEU A 165 16.48 1.52 -9.59
C LEU A 165 17.42 0.78 -10.53
N MET A 166 16.91 -0.13 -11.36
CA MET A 166 17.73 -0.95 -12.26
C MET A 166 16.96 -1.51 -13.46
N ASP A 167 17.67 -1.90 -14.52
CA ASP A 167 17.10 -2.68 -15.62
C ASP A 167 16.87 -4.14 -15.17
N THR A 168 15.61 -4.55 -15.15
CA THR A 168 15.17 -5.87 -14.69
C THR A 168 14.98 -6.87 -15.82
N SER A 169 15.15 -6.46 -17.09
CA SER A 169 14.90 -7.30 -18.27
C SER A 169 15.77 -8.58 -18.29
N GLY A 170 17.03 -8.48 -17.86
CA GLY A 170 17.96 -9.61 -17.75
C GLY A 170 17.73 -10.50 -16.53
N LEU A 171 16.84 -10.11 -15.62
CA LEU A 171 16.52 -10.82 -14.39
C LEU A 171 15.14 -11.50 -14.44
N LEU A 172 14.47 -11.50 -15.59
CA LEU A 172 13.19 -12.18 -15.74
C LEU A 172 13.40 -13.69 -15.91
N HIS A 173 12.45 -14.47 -15.39
CA HIS A 173 12.46 -15.92 -15.51
C HIS A 173 12.52 -16.37 -16.99
N PRO A 174 13.51 -17.16 -17.42
CA PRO A 174 13.72 -17.51 -18.84
C PRO A 174 12.53 -18.26 -19.45
N GLY A 175 11.82 -19.05 -18.65
CA GLY A 175 10.57 -19.73 -19.01
C GLY A 175 9.50 -18.81 -19.62
N ILE A 176 9.45 -17.52 -19.24
CA ILE A 176 8.53 -16.55 -19.86
C ILE A 176 8.89 -16.36 -21.33
N ALA A 177 10.15 -16.05 -21.64
CA ALA A 177 10.60 -15.85 -23.01
C ALA A 177 10.47 -17.13 -23.86
N MET A 178 10.65 -18.31 -23.26
CA MET A 178 10.44 -19.60 -23.93
C MET A 178 8.98 -19.79 -24.33
N LEU A 179 8.04 -19.52 -23.43
CA LEU A 179 6.60 -19.63 -23.71
C LEU A 179 6.13 -18.59 -24.71
N GLU A 180 6.63 -17.35 -24.64
CA GLU A 180 6.34 -16.32 -25.66
C GLU A 180 6.75 -16.75 -27.07
N ARG A 181 7.97 -17.31 -27.20
CA ARG A 181 8.46 -17.83 -28.47
C ARG A 181 7.57 -18.98 -28.94
N TYR A 182 7.21 -19.89 -28.04
CA TYR A 182 6.33 -21.01 -28.36
C TYR A 182 4.95 -20.55 -28.83
N ASP A 183 4.31 -19.63 -28.10
CA ASP A 183 2.99 -19.09 -28.41
C ASP A 183 2.99 -18.39 -29.78
N ARG A 184 4.04 -17.64 -30.11
CA ARG A 184 4.19 -17.00 -31.43
C ARG A 184 4.27 -17.99 -32.57
N HIS A 185 5.02 -19.08 -32.41
CA HIS A 185 5.20 -20.10 -33.46
C HIS A 185 3.97 -20.99 -33.63
N ASN A 186 3.29 -21.32 -32.53
CA ASN A 186 2.20 -22.30 -32.51
C ASN A 186 0.80 -21.66 -32.49
N ARG A 187 0.72 -20.32 -32.45
CA ARG A 187 -0.52 -19.56 -32.24
C ARG A 187 -1.30 -20.07 -31.02
N SER A 188 -0.58 -20.33 -29.94
CA SER A 188 -1.13 -20.75 -28.65
C SER A 188 -1.16 -19.61 -27.64
N ASP A 189 -1.67 -19.89 -26.44
CA ASP A 189 -1.83 -18.90 -25.36
C ASP A 189 -1.41 -19.51 -24.00
N LEU A 190 -0.26 -20.19 -24.00
CA LEU A 190 0.28 -20.89 -22.86
C LEU A 190 0.87 -19.93 -21.82
N LEU A 191 1.45 -18.81 -22.24
CA LEU A 191 1.94 -17.79 -21.32
C LEU A 191 0.80 -17.15 -20.52
N HIS A 192 -0.31 -16.79 -21.19
CA HIS A 192 -1.51 -16.31 -20.50
C HIS A 192 -2.09 -17.38 -19.59
N THR A 193 -2.14 -18.64 -20.04
CA THR A 193 -2.58 -19.77 -19.21
C THR A 193 -1.72 -19.88 -17.94
N LEU A 194 -0.39 -19.76 -18.05
CA LEU A 194 0.52 -19.77 -16.90
C LEU A 194 0.24 -18.61 -15.94
N LYS A 195 0.07 -17.40 -16.47
CA LYS A 195 -0.27 -16.23 -15.65
C LYS A 195 -1.56 -16.44 -14.87
N VAL A 196 -2.65 -16.83 -15.54
CA VAL A 196 -3.94 -17.11 -14.90
C VAL A 196 -3.81 -18.24 -13.87
N TYR A 197 -3.01 -19.26 -14.17
CA TYR A 197 -2.76 -20.37 -13.25
C TYR A 197 -2.04 -19.92 -11.97
N LEU A 198 -1.01 -19.08 -12.08
CA LEU A 198 -0.29 -18.52 -10.94
C LEU A 198 -1.15 -17.53 -10.13
N ASP A 199 -1.93 -16.68 -10.80
CA ASP A 199 -2.81 -15.68 -10.15
C ASP A 199 -3.96 -16.32 -9.36
N ASN A 200 -4.22 -17.62 -9.58
CA ASN A 200 -5.27 -18.39 -8.90
C ASN A 200 -4.71 -19.54 -8.07
N ASP A 201 -3.51 -19.35 -7.51
CA ASP A 201 -2.84 -20.29 -6.60
C ASP A 201 -2.74 -21.71 -7.13
N CYS A 202 -2.49 -21.84 -8.44
CA CYS A 202 -2.37 -23.12 -9.12
C CYS A 202 -3.65 -23.97 -9.04
N ASN A 203 -4.82 -23.35 -8.80
CA ASN A 203 -6.10 -24.04 -8.73
C ASN A 203 -6.65 -24.33 -10.14
N ALA A 204 -6.44 -25.56 -10.60
CA ALA A 204 -6.85 -25.99 -11.94
C ALA A 204 -8.36 -25.85 -12.19
N GLN A 205 -9.21 -26.02 -11.19
CA GLN A 205 -10.66 -25.90 -11.36
C GLN A 205 -11.08 -24.43 -11.58
N LYS A 206 -10.54 -23.52 -10.78
CA LYS A 206 -10.81 -22.08 -10.90
C LYS A 206 -10.31 -21.55 -12.24
N CYS A 207 -9.09 -21.93 -12.62
CA CYS A 207 -8.47 -21.53 -13.88
C CYS A 207 -9.20 -22.09 -15.09
N GLY A 208 -9.67 -23.34 -15.03
CA GLY A 208 -10.44 -23.94 -16.12
C GLY A 208 -11.70 -23.12 -16.44
N ARG A 209 -12.41 -22.67 -15.41
CA ARG A 209 -13.57 -21.78 -15.59
C ARG A 209 -13.18 -20.43 -16.20
N LEU A 210 -12.12 -19.80 -15.70
CA LEU A 210 -11.65 -18.49 -16.19
C LEU A 210 -11.16 -18.53 -17.64
N LEU A 211 -10.54 -19.64 -18.04
CA LEU A 211 -9.99 -19.84 -19.39
C LEU A 211 -10.99 -20.52 -20.34
N PHE A 212 -12.21 -20.81 -19.87
CA PHE A 212 -13.22 -21.60 -20.61
C PHE A 212 -12.70 -22.97 -21.08
N LEU A 213 -11.89 -23.62 -20.26
CA LEU A 213 -11.29 -24.93 -20.50
C LEU A 213 -11.86 -25.98 -19.54
N HIS A 214 -12.04 -27.20 -20.05
CA HIS A 214 -12.26 -28.35 -19.19
C HIS A 214 -11.02 -28.63 -18.32
N ARG A 215 -11.22 -29.12 -17.08
CA ARG A 215 -10.14 -29.37 -16.11
C ARG A 215 -9.01 -30.21 -16.69
N ASN A 216 -9.33 -31.30 -17.39
CA ASN A 216 -8.31 -32.19 -17.96
C ASN A 216 -7.46 -31.49 -19.02
N SER A 217 -8.08 -30.64 -19.84
CA SER A 217 -7.36 -29.85 -20.85
C SER A 217 -6.42 -28.84 -20.20
N LEU A 218 -6.83 -28.23 -19.07
CA LEU A 218 -5.93 -27.35 -18.33
C LEU A 218 -4.77 -28.11 -17.70
N VAL A 219 -5.01 -29.28 -17.08
CA VAL A 219 -3.94 -30.10 -16.49
C VAL A 219 -2.90 -30.47 -17.56
N TYR A 220 -3.36 -30.87 -18.74
CA TYR A 220 -2.49 -31.12 -19.88
C TYR A 220 -1.70 -29.87 -20.29
N ARG A 221 -2.36 -28.71 -20.41
CA ARG A 221 -1.69 -27.43 -20.73
C ARG A 221 -0.63 -27.04 -19.71
N VAL A 222 -0.91 -27.18 -18.42
CA VAL A 222 0.04 -26.88 -17.34
C VAL A 222 1.24 -27.82 -17.41
N ARG A 223 1.02 -29.12 -17.63
CA ARG A 223 2.12 -30.06 -17.86
C ARG A 223 2.96 -29.64 -19.08
N ARG A 224 2.31 -29.27 -20.17
CA ARG A 224 2.98 -28.82 -21.39
C ARG A 224 3.79 -27.53 -21.18
N ILE A 225 3.27 -26.60 -20.37
CA ILE A 225 3.98 -25.39 -19.94
C ILE A 225 5.26 -25.75 -19.18
N GLN A 226 5.18 -26.67 -18.20
CA GLN A 226 6.34 -27.13 -17.45
C GLN A 226 7.41 -27.77 -18.35
N GLU A 227 6.99 -28.60 -19.31
CA GLU A 227 7.88 -29.22 -20.29
C GLU A 227 8.56 -28.18 -21.21
N ILE A 228 7.82 -27.21 -21.74
CA ILE A 228 8.36 -26.21 -22.67
C ILE A 228 9.29 -25.23 -21.95
N ALA A 229 8.87 -24.72 -20.80
CA ALA A 229 9.60 -23.71 -20.05
C ALA A 229 10.69 -24.30 -19.15
N ASN A 230 10.74 -25.63 -19.02
CA ASN A 230 11.61 -26.37 -18.11
C ASN A 230 11.51 -25.85 -16.67
N ILE A 231 10.28 -25.77 -16.16
CA ILE A 231 9.94 -25.23 -14.83
C ILE A 231 9.22 -26.28 -13.98
N ASP A 232 9.36 -26.15 -12.65
CA ASP A 232 8.63 -26.95 -11.66
C ASP A 232 7.66 -26.07 -10.86
N LEU A 233 6.36 -26.15 -11.16
CA LEU A 233 5.35 -25.36 -10.46
C LEU A 233 4.99 -25.92 -9.08
N SER A 234 5.57 -27.06 -8.66
CA SER A 234 5.47 -27.52 -7.29
C SER A 234 6.42 -26.75 -6.35
N ASP A 235 7.51 -26.18 -6.89
CA ASP A 235 8.44 -25.34 -6.14
C ASP A 235 7.82 -23.95 -5.86
N PRO A 236 7.64 -23.55 -4.58
CA PRO A 236 7.20 -22.20 -4.25
C PRO A 236 8.18 -21.10 -4.71
N CYS A 237 9.48 -21.35 -4.74
CA CYS A 237 10.47 -20.37 -5.20
C CYS A 237 10.33 -20.11 -6.71
N GLU A 238 10.25 -21.17 -7.51
CA GLU A 238 9.98 -21.08 -8.96
C GLU A 238 8.70 -20.29 -9.27
N ARG A 239 7.59 -20.61 -8.57
CA ARG A 239 6.32 -19.88 -8.73
C ARG A 239 6.44 -18.40 -8.37
N SER A 240 7.18 -18.08 -7.31
CA SER A 240 7.37 -16.71 -6.85
C SER A 240 8.21 -15.91 -7.84
N TYR A 241 9.27 -16.51 -8.38
CA TYR A 241 10.11 -15.91 -9.40
C TYR A 241 9.33 -15.64 -10.70
N LEU A 242 8.49 -16.60 -11.14
CA LEU A 242 7.60 -16.40 -12.28
C LEU A 242 6.60 -15.26 -12.04
N ARG A 243 5.94 -15.22 -10.88
CA ARG A 243 4.98 -14.16 -10.53
C ARG A 243 5.65 -12.77 -10.53
N LEU A 244 6.81 -12.63 -9.90
CA LEU A 244 7.58 -11.39 -9.91
C LEU A 244 8.01 -11.01 -11.32
N SER A 245 8.45 -11.99 -12.12
CA SER A 245 8.82 -11.74 -13.52
C SER A 245 7.65 -11.24 -14.35
N PHE A 246 6.43 -11.75 -14.12
CA PHE A 246 5.22 -11.20 -14.75
C PHE A 246 4.92 -9.76 -14.32
N LEU A 247 5.19 -9.39 -13.08
CA LEU A 247 4.97 -8.03 -12.57
C LEU A 247 6.01 -7.04 -13.10
N LEU A 248 7.26 -7.46 -13.25
CA LEU A 248 8.38 -6.64 -13.71
C LEU A 248 8.43 -6.44 -15.24
N ARG A 249 7.73 -7.27 -16.01
CA ARG A 249 7.67 -7.24 -17.48
C ARG A 249 6.74 -6.13 -18.02
N ARG A 250 6.62 -4.99 -17.33
CA ARG A 250 5.73 -3.88 -17.74
C ARG A 250 6.22 -3.17 -19.00
#